data_AF-A0A972Z1I7-F1
#
_entry.id   AF-A0A972Z1I7-F1
#
_cell.length_a   1.000
_cell.length_b   1.000
_cell.length_c   1.000
_cell.angle_alpha   90.00
_cell.angle_beta   90.00
_cell.angle_gamma   90.00
#
_symmetry.space_group_name_H-M   'P 1'
#
loop_
_entity.id
_entity.type
_entity.pdbx_description
1 polymer ?
#
loop_
_entity_poly.entity_id
_entity_poly.type
_entity_poly.pdbx_seq_one_letter_code
_entity_poly.pdbx_strand_id
1 'polypeptide(L)'
;MALPKVCGIETEYGIVVRGGENNPVSASSMLINAYVAATMRERGRIGWDFEDEQPANDARGFSLDDALAPEVETTLVNAVLTNGARYYVDHAHPEISIPEVTTAYEAVRWDRAAEEIIRRSMIEATSLLDDGAEIIVHKNNSDGKGNSYGCHENYLMAREVPFGRLTAQITPHFVTRQVFTGAGKVGCELPGRPSDDVAYQLSQRADFFEEEIGLETTLKRPIVNTRDEPHADAQKYRRLHVIVGDANMSEVATYLKVGTTAIVLAMIEDDVLGDEWLLGNPVAAIRQVSHDPTLRQTIMLRDGSRATALEVQWGLLERARKYELSHGLTCVGAHTGPDILDRWERVLTGLERDPASVADIVDWVAKQRLVDGYAQRHDIPAGHQRLKAIDLQYHDLREDRCLALRAGLQTLVAPEEVDTAVDHPPTTTRAYFRGRCLSKFPDEVVAANWDSLVFDIGRDPLRRVPMMEPLRGTADHVASVIDEAQTAGELLDRLGQ
;
A
#
# COMPACT_ATOMS: atom_id res chain seq x y z
N MET A 1 -1.18 10.70 23.77
CA MET A 1 -0.66 9.33 23.68
C MET A 1 -1.06 8.81 22.33
N ALA A 2 -0.09 8.42 21.51
CA ALA A 2 -0.33 7.91 20.17
C ALA A 2 -1.32 6.74 20.20
N LEU A 3 -2.20 6.70 19.19
CA LEU A 3 -3.13 5.60 19.03
C LEU A 3 -2.39 4.33 18.57
N PRO A 4 -2.89 3.12 18.89
CA PRO A 4 -2.45 1.92 18.18
C PRO A 4 -2.60 2.10 16.68
N LYS A 5 -1.53 1.82 15.94
CA LYS A 5 -1.41 2.09 14.51
C LYS A 5 -2.05 0.96 13.71
N VAL A 6 -3.37 1.07 13.53
CA VAL A 6 -4.06 0.30 12.49
C VAL A 6 -3.59 0.81 11.13
N CYS A 7 -3.19 -0.10 10.26
CA CYS A 7 -2.70 0.22 8.94
C CYS A 7 -3.22 -0.73 7.86
N GLY A 8 -3.01 -0.34 6.60
CA GLY A 8 -3.35 -1.11 5.41
C GLY A 8 -2.53 -0.66 4.21
N ILE A 9 -2.52 -1.48 3.17
CA ILE A 9 -1.84 -1.25 1.89
C ILE A 9 -2.86 -1.48 0.77
N GLU A 10 -2.88 -0.60 -0.21
CA GLU A 10 -3.66 -0.73 -1.44
C GLU A 10 -2.67 -0.77 -2.59
N THR A 11 -2.75 -1.77 -3.46
CA THR A 11 -1.78 -1.91 -4.57
C THR A 11 -2.53 -2.06 -5.88
N GLU A 12 -2.44 -1.05 -6.73
CA GLU A 12 -2.80 -1.11 -8.14
C GLU A 12 -1.70 -1.85 -8.90
N TYR A 13 -2.07 -2.90 -9.64
CA TYR A 13 -1.10 -3.69 -10.39
C TYR A 13 -1.02 -3.29 -11.87
N GLY A 14 0.19 -3.25 -12.42
CA GLY A 14 0.39 -3.06 -13.85
C GLY A 14 -0.06 -4.29 -14.63
N ILE A 15 -0.93 -4.13 -15.62
CA ILE A 15 -1.51 -5.26 -16.37
C ILE A 15 -1.26 -5.12 -17.88
N VAL A 16 -0.91 -6.23 -18.54
CA VAL A 16 -0.71 -6.32 -19.98
C VAL A 16 -1.29 -7.64 -20.50
N VAL A 17 -2.00 -7.59 -21.63
CA VAL A 17 -2.42 -8.79 -22.36
C VAL A 17 -1.48 -9.02 -23.55
N ARG A 18 -0.91 -10.22 -23.64
CA ARG A 18 -0.11 -10.67 -24.78
C ARG A 18 -0.91 -11.67 -25.60
N GLY A 19 -0.84 -11.59 -26.93
CA GLY A 19 -1.51 -12.56 -27.82
C GLY A 19 -3.01 -12.36 -27.99
N GLY A 20 -3.58 -11.29 -27.44
CA GLY A 20 -5.00 -10.93 -27.58
C GLY A 20 -5.22 -9.41 -27.57
N GLU A 21 -6.47 -8.98 -27.41
CA GLU A 21 -6.79 -7.55 -27.27
C GLU A 21 -6.22 -6.99 -25.95
N ASN A 22 -5.41 -5.94 -26.06
CA ASN A 22 -4.76 -5.30 -24.91
C ASN A 22 -5.62 -4.16 -24.35
N ASN A 23 -6.74 -4.51 -23.72
CA ASN A 23 -7.59 -3.59 -22.96
C ASN A 23 -7.40 -3.84 -21.45
N PRO A 24 -6.76 -2.91 -20.70
CA PRO A 24 -6.44 -3.13 -19.30
C PRO A 24 -7.69 -3.22 -18.41
N VAL A 25 -8.75 -2.45 -18.68
CA VAL A 25 -10.01 -2.50 -17.91
C VAL A 25 -10.68 -3.87 -18.01
N SER A 26 -10.79 -4.38 -19.25
CA SER A 26 -11.38 -5.71 -19.50
C SER A 26 -10.52 -6.83 -18.94
N ALA A 27 -9.19 -6.71 -19.05
CA ALA A 27 -8.25 -7.68 -18.49
C ALA A 27 -8.33 -7.73 -16.95
N SER A 28 -8.37 -6.56 -16.29
CA SER A 28 -8.53 -6.44 -14.84
C SER A 28 -9.85 -7.06 -14.37
N SER A 29 -10.95 -6.73 -15.05
CA SER A 29 -12.29 -7.28 -14.76
C SER A 29 -12.32 -8.81 -14.91
N MET A 30 -11.73 -9.34 -15.98
CA MET A 30 -11.65 -10.78 -16.24
C MET A 30 -10.83 -11.50 -15.15
N LEU A 31 -9.69 -10.92 -14.76
CA LEU A 31 -8.79 -11.49 -13.78
C LEU A 31 -9.45 -11.57 -12.39
N ILE A 32 -10.14 -10.52 -11.94
CA ILE A 32 -10.89 -10.52 -10.68
C ILE A 32 -12.07 -11.49 -10.74
N ASN A 33 -12.86 -11.46 -11.81
CA ASN A 33 -14.00 -12.36 -11.97
C ASN A 33 -13.58 -13.83 -11.97
N ALA A 34 -12.45 -14.17 -12.60
CA ALA A 34 -11.92 -15.53 -12.62
C ALA A 34 -11.62 -16.03 -11.20
N TYR A 35 -10.95 -15.20 -10.38
CA TYR A 35 -10.65 -15.54 -8.99
C TYR A 35 -11.90 -15.70 -8.12
N VAL A 36 -12.82 -14.73 -8.19
CA VAL A 36 -14.07 -14.77 -7.43
C VAL A 36 -14.92 -15.96 -7.86
N ALA A 37 -15.00 -16.24 -9.15
CA ALA A 37 -15.71 -17.41 -9.68
C ALA A 37 -15.01 -18.74 -9.35
N ALA A 38 -13.72 -18.76 -9.00
CA ALA A 38 -13.04 -19.98 -8.55
C ALA A 38 -13.21 -20.21 -7.05
N THR A 39 -13.15 -19.14 -6.25
CA THR A 39 -13.11 -19.19 -4.78
C THR A 39 -14.48 -19.05 -4.11
N MET A 40 -15.47 -18.47 -4.80
CA MET A 40 -16.82 -18.21 -4.27
C MET A 40 -17.93 -18.99 -5.01
N ARG A 41 -17.59 -20.11 -5.70
CA ARG A 41 -18.50 -20.91 -6.57
C ARG A 41 -19.86 -21.26 -5.96
N GLU A 42 -19.92 -21.46 -4.65
CA GLU A 42 -21.14 -21.88 -3.93
C GLU A 42 -21.75 -20.75 -3.08
N ARG A 43 -21.13 -19.56 -3.05
CA ARG A 43 -21.32 -18.54 -1.99
C ARG A 43 -21.98 -17.24 -2.44
N GLY A 44 -22.29 -17.11 -3.73
CA GLY A 44 -22.71 -15.83 -4.31
C GLY A 44 -21.60 -14.77 -4.32
N ARG A 45 -21.70 -13.76 -5.18
CA ARG A 45 -20.75 -12.63 -5.18
C ARG A 45 -21.21 -11.59 -4.17
N ILE A 46 -20.45 -11.39 -3.10
CA ILE A 46 -20.71 -10.32 -2.13
C ILE A 46 -20.08 -9.02 -2.66
N GLY A 47 -20.94 -8.07 -3.00
CA GLY A 47 -20.54 -6.78 -3.55
C GLY A 47 -20.03 -5.82 -2.49
N TRP A 48 -19.21 -4.86 -2.92
CA TRP A 48 -18.86 -3.69 -2.11
C TRP A 48 -20.06 -2.75 -1.99
N ASP A 49 -20.32 -2.30 -0.77
CA ASP A 49 -21.31 -1.26 -0.52
C ASP A 49 -20.66 0.13 -0.56
N PHE A 50 -21.21 1.05 -1.35
CA PHE A 50 -20.68 2.41 -1.52
C PHE A 50 -21.40 3.47 -0.67
N GLU A 51 -22.42 3.09 0.13
CA GLU A 51 -23.31 4.03 0.82
C GLU A 51 -22.58 5.07 1.69
N ASP A 52 -21.50 4.66 2.37
CA ASP A 52 -20.73 5.51 3.29
C ASP A 52 -19.41 6.05 2.69
N GLU A 53 -19.14 5.80 1.39
CA GLU A 53 -17.90 6.25 0.73
C GLU A 53 -17.94 7.75 0.41
N GLN A 54 -16.88 8.47 0.77
CA GLN A 54 -16.75 9.92 0.60
C GLN A 54 -15.34 10.31 0.09
N PRO A 55 -14.93 9.83 -1.11
CA PRO A 55 -13.57 10.02 -1.63
C PRO A 55 -13.22 11.49 -1.94
N ALA A 56 -14.23 12.35 -2.07
CA ALA A 56 -14.11 13.77 -2.38
C ALA A 56 -13.91 14.67 -1.15
N ASN A 57 -14.02 14.12 0.07
CA ASN A 57 -13.80 14.89 1.29
C ASN A 57 -12.33 15.30 1.43
N ASP A 58 -12.10 16.59 1.67
CA ASP A 58 -10.77 17.14 1.91
C ASP A 58 -10.55 17.46 3.40
N ALA A 59 -9.42 17.00 3.94
CA ALA A 59 -8.98 17.24 5.32
C ALA A 59 -8.82 18.73 5.68
N ARG A 60 -8.74 19.61 4.66
CA ARG A 60 -8.69 21.07 4.80
C ARG A 60 -10.08 21.70 5.01
N GLY A 61 -11.16 20.92 4.95
CA GLY A 61 -12.52 21.33 5.34
C GLY A 61 -13.46 21.70 4.20
N PHE A 62 -13.23 21.18 2.99
CA PHE A 62 -14.12 21.34 1.83
C PHE A 62 -14.31 20.00 1.10
N SER A 63 -15.31 19.87 0.23
CA SER A 63 -15.50 18.67 -0.60
C SER A 63 -15.29 19.00 -2.08
N LEU A 64 -14.67 18.08 -2.83
CA LEU A 64 -14.64 18.17 -4.29
C LEU A 64 -16.01 17.90 -4.92
N ASP A 65 -16.95 17.24 -4.22
CA ASP A 65 -18.31 17.02 -4.72
C ASP A 65 -19.05 18.35 -4.94
N ASP A 66 -18.67 19.39 -4.20
CA ASP A 66 -19.18 20.75 -4.37
C ASP A 66 -18.66 21.43 -5.65
N ALA A 67 -17.65 20.85 -6.32
CA ALA A 67 -16.96 21.39 -7.50
C ALA A 67 -17.01 20.47 -8.74
N LEU A 68 -17.03 19.15 -8.57
CA LEU A 68 -17.06 18.11 -9.60
C LEU A 68 -17.79 16.86 -9.06
N ALA A 69 -18.56 16.16 -9.88
CA ALA A 69 -19.19 14.91 -9.45
C ALA A 69 -18.13 13.80 -9.27
N PRO A 70 -18.23 12.94 -8.24
CA PRO A 70 -17.28 11.86 -8.02
C PRO A 70 -17.40 10.80 -9.12
N GLU A 71 -16.31 10.47 -9.80
CA GLU A 71 -16.23 9.35 -10.75
C GLU A 71 -15.98 8.05 -9.98
N VAL A 72 -17.03 7.50 -9.34
CA VAL A 72 -17.00 6.11 -8.87
C VAL A 72 -17.60 5.23 -9.97
N GLU A 73 -16.76 4.46 -10.65
CA GLU A 73 -17.21 3.49 -11.65
C GLU A 73 -17.88 2.26 -10.99
N THR A 74 -19.10 2.45 -10.48
CA THR A 74 -19.91 1.42 -9.80
C THR A 74 -20.24 0.19 -10.64
N THR A 75 -19.99 0.23 -11.95
CA THR A 75 -20.23 -0.89 -12.87
C THR A 75 -19.06 -1.86 -12.99
N LEU A 76 -17.89 -1.48 -12.48
CA LEU A 76 -16.70 -2.35 -12.47
C LEU A 76 -16.78 -3.39 -11.36
N VAL A 77 -16.02 -4.48 -11.53
CA VAL A 77 -15.99 -5.59 -10.57
C VAL A 77 -15.39 -5.09 -9.25
N ASN A 78 -16.09 -5.32 -8.14
CA ASN A 78 -15.66 -4.96 -6.80
C ASN A 78 -16.16 -6.02 -5.80
N ALA A 79 -15.23 -6.76 -5.21
CA ALA A 79 -15.50 -7.90 -4.34
C ALA A 79 -14.82 -7.75 -2.97
N VAL A 80 -15.48 -8.25 -1.93
CA VAL A 80 -14.88 -8.40 -0.60
C VAL A 80 -14.48 -9.85 -0.39
N LEU A 81 -13.22 -10.08 -0.04
CA LEU A 81 -12.65 -11.42 0.13
C LEU A 81 -12.83 -11.91 1.58
N THR A 82 -12.78 -13.23 1.78
CA THR A 82 -12.95 -13.84 3.12
C THR A 82 -11.80 -13.55 4.07
N ASN A 83 -10.63 -13.13 3.56
CA ASN A 83 -9.56 -12.60 4.38
C ASN A 83 -9.78 -11.12 4.79
N GLY A 84 -10.91 -10.52 4.40
CA GLY A 84 -11.29 -9.15 4.73
C GLY A 84 -10.71 -8.08 3.79
N ALA A 85 -9.95 -8.48 2.76
CA ALA A 85 -9.46 -7.59 1.72
C ALA A 85 -10.58 -7.14 0.75
N ARG A 86 -10.35 -6.04 0.06
CA ARG A 86 -11.15 -5.58 -1.09
C ARG A 86 -10.38 -5.87 -2.37
N TYR A 87 -11.03 -6.45 -3.37
CA TYR A 87 -10.45 -6.76 -4.68
C TYR A 87 -11.32 -6.22 -5.81
N TYR A 88 -10.82 -5.22 -6.54
CA TYR A 88 -11.62 -4.45 -7.46
C TYR A 88 -10.82 -3.91 -8.64
N VAL A 89 -11.51 -3.42 -9.67
CA VAL A 89 -10.87 -2.64 -10.73
C VAL A 89 -10.88 -1.17 -10.31
N ASP A 90 -9.70 -0.57 -10.19
CA ASP A 90 -9.57 0.88 -10.09
C ASP A 90 -9.09 1.46 -11.41
N HIS A 91 -9.97 2.21 -12.09
CA HIS A 91 -9.77 2.72 -13.43
C HIS A 91 -9.38 1.60 -14.41
N ALA A 92 -8.08 1.42 -14.67
CA ALA A 92 -7.54 0.42 -15.59
C ALA A 92 -6.88 -0.78 -14.90
N HIS A 93 -6.69 -0.73 -13.59
CA HIS A 93 -5.81 -1.64 -12.85
C HIS A 93 -6.61 -2.58 -11.96
N PRO A 94 -6.21 -3.85 -11.81
CA PRO A 94 -6.69 -4.66 -10.71
C PRO A 94 -6.00 -4.15 -9.44
N GLU A 95 -6.80 -3.87 -8.41
CA GLU A 95 -6.32 -3.36 -7.13
C GLU A 95 -6.77 -4.26 -5.99
N ILE A 96 -5.83 -4.59 -5.10
CA ILE A 96 -6.14 -5.23 -3.82
C ILE A 96 -5.79 -4.27 -2.68
N SER A 97 -6.78 -3.96 -1.85
CA SER A 97 -6.61 -3.31 -0.56
C SER A 97 -6.65 -4.37 0.54
N ILE A 98 -5.54 -4.56 1.25
CA ILE A 98 -5.43 -5.59 2.30
C ILE A 98 -6.38 -5.27 3.48
N PRO A 99 -6.79 -6.28 4.29
CA PRO A 99 -7.53 -6.01 5.50
C PRO A 99 -6.78 -5.07 6.45
N GLU A 100 -7.52 -4.42 7.34
CA GLU A 100 -6.93 -3.63 8.41
C GLU A 100 -6.08 -4.52 9.33
N VAL A 101 -4.83 -4.13 9.56
CA VAL A 101 -3.87 -4.85 10.40
C VAL A 101 -3.27 -3.93 11.47
N THR A 102 -2.61 -4.48 12.48
CA THR A 102 -2.12 -3.70 13.64
C THR A 102 -0.61 -3.54 13.70
N THR A 103 0.13 -4.22 12.81
CA THR A 103 1.60 -4.14 12.78
C THR A 103 2.11 -4.15 11.34
N ALA A 104 3.32 -3.62 11.13
CA ALA A 104 3.99 -3.68 9.84
C ALA A 104 4.27 -5.13 9.38
N TYR A 105 4.49 -6.07 10.31
CA TYR A 105 4.68 -7.49 9.96
C TYR A 105 3.40 -8.09 9.37
N GLU A 106 2.25 -7.82 9.99
CA GLU A 106 0.96 -8.22 9.43
C GLU A 106 0.70 -7.54 8.08
N ALA A 107 1.05 -6.25 7.92
CA ALA A 107 0.91 -5.56 6.64
C ALA A 107 1.68 -6.28 5.52
N VAL A 108 2.93 -6.71 5.79
CA VAL A 108 3.71 -7.53 4.85
C VAL A 108 3.03 -8.87 4.59
N ARG A 109 2.53 -9.56 5.62
CA ARG A 109 1.88 -10.87 5.47
C ARG A 109 0.68 -10.81 4.53
N TRP A 110 -0.23 -9.84 4.72
CA TRP A 110 -1.40 -9.72 3.86
C TRP A 110 -1.09 -9.08 2.49
N ASP A 111 -0.05 -8.25 2.37
CA ASP A 111 0.46 -7.78 1.07
C ASP A 111 1.04 -8.93 0.24
N ARG A 112 1.76 -9.87 0.87
CA ARG A 112 2.21 -11.12 0.25
C ARG A 112 1.04 -12.02 -0.14
N ALA A 113 0.00 -12.09 0.69
CA ALA A 113 -1.22 -12.81 0.35
C ALA A 113 -1.94 -12.18 -0.85
N ALA A 114 -1.95 -10.84 -0.97
CA ALA A 114 -2.49 -10.15 -2.13
C ALA A 114 -1.75 -10.52 -3.42
N GLU A 115 -0.42 -10.61 -3.41
CA GLU A 115 0.32 -11.11 -4.57
C GLU A 115 -0.07 -12.53 -4.97
N GLU A 116 -0.26 -13.41 -3.98
CA GLU A 116 -0.68 -14.79 -4.22
C GLU A 116 -2.11 -14.86 -4.77
N ILE A 117 -3.01 -14.01 -4.31
CA ILE A 117 -4.35 -13.84 -4.88
C ILE A 117 -4.24 -13.43 -6.36
N ILE A 118 -3.39 -12.46 -6.71
CA ILE A 118 -3.16 -12.08 -8.11
C ILE A 118 -2.61 -13.26 -8.93
N ARG A 119 -1.62 -14.00 -8.41
CA ARG A 119 -1.06 -15.18 -9.12
C ARG A 119 -2.14 -16.23 -9.40
N ARG A 120 -2.93 -16.58 -8.39
CA ARG A 120 -4.07 -17.50 -8.55
C ARG A 120 -5.08 -16.96 -9.56
N SER A 121 -5.36 -15.65 -9.53
CA SER A 121 -6.25 -14.99 -10.50
C SER A 121 -5.74 -15.13 -11.95
N MET A 122 -4.44 -14.97 -12.19
CA MET A 122 -3.84 -15.18 -13.51
C MET A 122 -3.98 -16.63 -14.00
N ILE A 123 -3.81 -17.60 -13.09
CA ILE A 123 -3.98 -19.02 -13.41
C ILE A 123 -5.44 -19.32 -13.79
N GLU A 124 -6.40 -18.89 -12.98
CA GLU A 124 -7.82 -19.12 -13.23
C GLU A 124 -8.30 -18.44 -14.52
N ALA A 125 -7.82 -17.22 -14.79
CA ALA A 125 -8.14 -16.47 -16.01
C ALA A 125 -7.63 -17.14 -17.29
N THR A 126 -6.63 -18.02 -17.22
CA THR A 126 -6.07 -18.71 -18.40
C THR A 126 -7.13 -19.46 -19.19
N SER A 127 -8.13 -20.03 -18.51
CA SER A 127 -9.24 -20.76 -19.15
C SER A 127 -10.24 -19.87 -19.91
N LEU A 128 -10.18 -18.55 -19.70
CA LEU A 128 -11.07 -17.56 -20.30
C LEU A 128 -10.45 -16.84 -21.51
N LEU A 129 -9.16 -17.08 -21.77
CA LEU A 129 -8.39 -16.43 -22.81
C LEU A 129 -8.38 -17.25 -24.10
N ASP A 130 -8.18 -16.58 -25.24
CA ASP A 130 -7.95 -17.24 -26.53
C ASP A 130 -6.66 -18.08 -26.52
N ASP A 131 -6.58 -19.08 -27.40
CA ASP A 131 -5.41 -19.95 -27.54
C ASP A 131 -4.13 -19.13 -27.77
N GLY A 132 -3.19 -19.20 -26.81
CA GLY A 132 -1.91 -18.50 -26.86
C GLY A 132 -1.92 -17.07 -26.31
N ALA A 133 -3.08 -16.57 -25.84
CA ALA A 133 -3.16 -15.32 -25.10
C ALA A 133 -2.79 -15.51 -23.61
N GLU A 134 -2.23 -14.47 -23.01
CA GLU A 134 -1.76 -14.49 -21.62
C GLU A 134 -1.92 -13.10 -20.98
N ILE A 135 -2.46 -13.06 -19.77
CA ILE A 135 -2.44 -11.86 -18.92
C ILE A 135 -1.14 -11.88 -18.10
N ILE A 136 -0.42 -10.76 -18.09
CA ILE A 136 0.81 -10.56 -17.34
C ILE A 136 0.59 -9.40 -16.37
N VAL A 137 0.85 -9.64 -15.09
CA VAL A 137 0.66 -8.65 -14.03
C VAL A 137 1.99 -8.32 -13.36
N HIS A 138 2.18 -7.05 -13.02
CA HIS A 138 3.39 -6.50 -12.42
C HIS A 138 3.03 -5.74 -11.14
N LYS A 139 3.77 -5.97 -10.06
CA LYS A 139 3.67 -5.19 -8.81
C LYS A 139 4.64 -4.01 -8.87
N ASN A 140 4.24 -2.95 -9.57
CA ASN A 140 5.07 -1.76 -9.81
C ASN A 140 4.19 -0.50 -9.87
N ASN A 141 4.70 0.63 -10.37
CA ASN A 141 3.96 1.90 -10.36
C ASN A 141 4.00 2.69 -11.68
N SER A 142 4.60 2.13 -12.73
CA SER A 142 4.67 2.76 -14.05
C SER A 142 4.76 1.72 -15.16
N ASP A 143 4.10 2.00 -16.27
CA ASP A 143 4.18 1.19 -17.49
C ASP A 143 5.34 1.59 -18.42
N GLY A 144 6.12 2.62 -18.04
CA GLY A 144 7.22 3.18 -18.82
C GLY A 144 6.77 3.97 -20.07
N LYS A 145 5.48 4.31 -20.16
CA LYS A 145 4.85 5.04 -21.27
C LYS A 145 4.19 6.34 -20.79
N GLY A 146 4.52 6.80 -19.60
CA GLY A 146 4.00 8.02 -18.98
C GLY A 146 2.81 7.80 -18.05
N ASN A 147 2.32 6.57 -17.85
CA ASN A 147 1.25 6.29 -16.89
C ASN A 147 1.84 5.89 -15.54
N SER A 148 1.17 6.32 -14.46
CA SER A 148 1.54 5.96 -13.09
C SER A 148 0.35 5.53 -12.26
N TYR A 149 0.52 4.45 -11.51
CA TYR A 149 -0.50 3.82 -10.66
C TYR A 149 0.04 3.60 -9.24
N GLY A 150 -0.87 3.47 -8.28
CA GLY A 150 -0.64 3.61 -6.84
C GLY A 150 -0.18 2.35 -6.10
N CYS A 151 0.67 2.55 -5.08
CA CYS A 151 0.73 1.68 -3.91
C CYS A 151 0.50 2.57 -2.68
N HIS A 152 -0.71 2.54 -2.17
CA HIS A 152 -1.17 3.43 -1.11
C HIS A 152 -0.96 2.79 0.25
N GLU A 153 -0.56 3.59 1.24
CA GLU A 153 -0.50 3.17 2.64
C GLU A 153 -1.57 3.93 3.43
N ASN A 154 -2.18 3.25 4.38
CA ASN A 154 -3.23 3.80 5.22
C ASN A 154 -2.83 3.70 6.68
N TYR A 155 -3.02 4.79 7.44
CA TYR A 155 -2.70 4.81 8.87
C TYR A 155 -3.83 5.47 9.67
N LEU A 156 -4.27 4.78 10.72
CA LEU A 156 -5.19 5.34 11.70
C LEU A 156 -4.49 6.42 12.52
N MET A 157 -5.09 7.60 12.53
CA MET A 157 -4.61 8.79 13.22
C MET A 157 -5.69 9.37 14.12
N ALA A 158 -5.28 9.98 15.24
CA ALA A 158 -6.19 10.70 16.12
C ALA A 158 -6.71 11.97 15.42
N ARG A 159 -8.02 12.18 15.45
CA ARG A 159 -8.67 13.33 14.79
C ARG A 159 -8.19 14.68 15.33
N GLU A 160 -7.80 14.71 16.60
CA GLU A 160 -7.33 15.91 17.31
C GLU A 160 -5.98 16.45 16.81
N VAL A 161 -5.21 15.64 16.07
CA VAL A 161 -3.92 16.09 15.51
C VAL A 161 -4.17 17.16 14.46
N PRO A 162 -3.60 18.38 14.61
CA PRO A 162 -3.77 19.42 13.61
C PRO A 162 -3.19 18.99 12.26
N PHE A 163 -4.01 18.99 11.21
CA PHE A 163 -3.62 18.49 9.89
C PHE A 163 -2.43 19.27 9.29
N GLY A 164 -2.31 20.57 9.58
CA GLY A 164 -1.15 21.38 9.19
C GLY A 164 0.17 20.93 9.85
N ARG A 165 0.13 20.50 11.12
CA ARG A 165 1.32 19.93 11.80
C ARG A 165 1.67 18.58 11.20
N LEU A 166 0.65 17.74 11.00
CA LEU A 166 0.81 16.42 10.39
C LEU A 166 1.49 16.50 9.02
N THR A 167 0.93 17.29 8.11
CA THR A 167 1.43 17.47 6.73
C THR A 167 2.86 18.01 6.72
N ALA A 168 3.15 19.06 7.49
CA ALA A 168 4.49 19.63 7.56
C ALA A 168 5.50 18.60 8.08
N GLN A 169 5.22 17.95 9.21
CA GLN A 169 6.18 17.09 9.90
C GLN A 169 6.38 15.71 9.25
N ILE A 170 5.39 15.17 8.52
CA ILE A 170 5.55 13.89 7.81
C ILE A 170 6.26 14.05 6.45
N THR A 171 6.18 15.22 5.82
CA THR A 171 6.72 15.46 4.48
C THR A 171 8.21 15.15 4.34
N PRO A 172 9.11 15.52 5.28
CA PRO A 172 10.52 15.16 5.21
C PRO A 172 10.74 13.64 5.14
N HIS A 173 9.97 12.87 5.92
CA HIS A 173 10.02 11.41 5.90
C HIS A 173 9.60 10.86 4.54
N PHE A 174 8.47 11.30 4.01
CA PHE A 174 7.97 10.85 2.70
C PHE A 174 8.94 11.15 1.56
N VAL A 175 9.53 12.34 1.54
CA VAL A 175 10.50 12.74 0.51
C VAL A 175 11.79 11.92 0.57
N THR A 176 12.24 11.54 1.76
CA THR A 176 13.57 10.95 1.96
C THR A 176 13.59 9.44 2.19
N ARG A 177 12.48 8.82 2.63
CA ARG A 177 12.41 7.37 2.88
C ARG A 177 12.64 6.51 1.63
N GLN A 178 12.45 7.08 0.43
CA GLN A 178 12.75 6.40 -0.84
C GLN A 178 14.21 5.92 -0.97
N VAL A 179 15.14 6.42 -0.15
CA VAL A 179 16.50 5.87 -0.06
C VAL A 179 16.52 4.40 0.38
N PHE A 180 15.53 3.93 1.14
CA PHE A 180 15.38 2.51 1.51
C PHE A 180 14.05 1.89 1.09
N THR A 181 13.04 2.68 0.69
CA THR A 181 11.74 2.16 0.22
C THR A 181 11.57 2.24 -1.30
N GLY A 182 12.49 2.87 -2.03
CA GLY A 182 12.40 3.01 -3.49
C GLY A 182 12.52 1.65 -4.20
N ALA A 183 11.66 1.42 -5.20
CA ALA A 183 11.65 0.19 -5.97
C ALA A 183 12.57 0.21 -7.19
N GLY A 184 13.17 1.37 -7.50
CA GLY A 184 14.08 1.57 -8.61
C GLY A 184 13.37 1.69 -9.95
N LYS A 185 13.92 2.52 -10.83
CA LYS A 185 13.40 2.73 -12.19
C LYS A 185 14.52 3.04 -13.17
N VAL A 186 14.45 2.44 -14.35
CA VAL A 186 15.33 2.76 -15.48
C VAL A 186 14.68 3.83 -16.35
N GLY A 187 15.31 4.99 -16.43
CA GLY A 187 14.80 6.12 -17.21
C GLY A 187 14.07 7.17 -16.38
N CYS A 188 13.66 8.23 -17.07
CA CYS A 188 12.90 9.36 -16.54
C CYS A 188 11.52 9.45 -17.23
N GLU A 189 10.49 9.83 -16.48
CA GLU A 189 9.16 10.12 -17.03
C GLU A 189 8.65 11.51 -16.65
N LEU A 190 9.57 12.40 -16.28
CA LEU A 190 9.21 13.80 -16.03
C LEU A 190 8.74 14.46 -17.34
N PRO A 191 7.57 15.12 -17.34
CA PRO A 191 7.06 15.79 -18.53
C PRO A 191 8.06 16.77 -19.15
N GLY A 192 8.25 16.68 -20.46
CA GLY A 192 9.16 17.55 -21.21
C GLY A 192 10.65 17.18 -21.11
N ARG A 193 11.01 16.08 -20.43
CA ARG A 193 12.38 15.55 -20.42
C ARG A 193 12.51 14.28 -21.26
N PRO A 194 13.68 14.04 -21.89
CA PRO A 194 13.97 12.77 -22.55
C PRO A 194 13.88 11.59 -21.57
N SER A 195 13.45 10.42 -22.07
CA SER A 195 13.25 9.25 -21.21
C SER A 195 14.56 8.64 -20.65
N ASP A 196 15.70 9.11 -21.14
CA ASP A 196 17.07 8.73 -20.78
C ASP A 196 17.83 9.86 -20.06
N ASP A 197 17.17 10.97 -19.73
CA ASP A 197 17.76 12.09 -18.96
C ASP A 197 18.30 11.64 -17.59
N VAL A 198 17.62 10.65 -16.99
CA VAL A 198 18.05 9.95 -15.79
C VAL A 198 18.21 8.48 -16.14
N ALA A 199 19.43 7.95 -16.05
CA ALA A 199 19.70 6.56 -16.41
C ALA A 199 19.02 5.57 -15.46
N TYR A 200 19.07 5.86 -14.17
CA TYR A 200 18.48 5.07 -13.10
C TYR A 200 18.08 6.00 -11.95
N GLN A 201 16.93 5.77 -11.33
CA GLN A 201 16.43 6.55 -10.19
C GLN A 201 15.89 5.64 -9.09
N LEU A 202 15.84 6.15 -7.86
CA LEU A 202 15.47 5.38 -6.66
C LEU A 202 13.99 4.98 -6.65
N SER A 203 13.11 5.90 -7.05
CA SER A 203 11.65 5.72 -6.97
C SER A 203 10.99 5.68 -8.35
N GLN A 204 9.97 4.86 -8.48
CA GLN A 204 9.12 4.83 -9.67
C GLN A 204 8.14 6.01 -9.72
N ARG A 205 7.70 6.49 -8.56
CA ARG A 205 6.65 7.49 -8.39
C ARG A 205 7.14 8.95 -8.35
N ALA A 206 8.40 9.20 -7.99
CA ALA A 206 8.91 10.55 -7.72
C ALA A 206 8.72 11.57 -8.87
N ASP A 207 8.85 11.14 -10.13
CA ASP A 207 8.64 12.00 -11.31
C ASP A 207 7.19 12.52 -11.45
N PHE A 208 6.22 11.83 -10.84
CA PHE A 208 4.79 12.09 -11.02
C PHE A 208 4.17 12.99 -9.95
N PHE A 209 4.93 13.39 -8.92
CA PHE A 209 4.47 14.32 -7.88
C PHE A 209 4.66 15.78 -8.31
N GLU A 210 3.62 16.58 -8.19
CA GLU A 210 3.58 17.98 -8.68
C GLU A 210 3.20 18.98 -7.59
N GLU A 211 2.54 18.53 -6.53
CA GLU A 211 2.08 19.37 -5.42
C GLU A 211 2.60 18.83 -4.07
N GLU A 212 2.65 19.70 -3.06
CA GLU A 212 3.02 19.28 -1.70
C GLU A 212 1.81 18.64 -0.99
N ILE A 213 0.65 19.29 -1.06
CA ILE A 213 -0.58 18.92 -0.35
C ILE A 213 -1.77 19.10 -1.30
N GLY A 214 -2.59 18.05 -1.45
CA GLY A 214 -3.75 18.07 -2.36
C GLY A 214 -4.62 16.82 -2.22
N LEU A 215 -5.75 16.78 -2.91
CA LEU A 215 -6.73 15.69 -2.80
C LEU A 215 -6.64 14.66 -3.94
N GLU A 216 -6.19 15.10 -5.12
CA GLU A 216 -6.12 14.28 -6.32
C GLU A 216 -5.12 13.13 -6.17
N THR A 217 -5.39 11.99 -6.83
CA THR A 217 -4.52 10.80 -6.83
C THR A 217 -4.02 10.42 -8.23
N THR A 218 -4.68 10.90 -9.29
CA THR A 218 -4.39 10.57 -10.70
C THR A 218 -3.77 11.73 -11.48
N LEU A 219 -4.05 12.98 -11.09
CA LEU A 219 -3.50 14.21 -11.66
C LEU A 219 -2.91 15.09 -10.56
N LYS A 220 -1.94 15.96 -10.88
CA LYS A 220 -1.32 16.90 -9.93
C LYS A 220 -0.98 16.26 -8.57
N ARG A 221 -0.37 15.07 -8.62
CA ARG A 221 -0.28 14.21 -7.44
C ARG A 221 0.44 14.94 -6.29
N PRO A 222 -0.14 14.98 -5.08
CA PRO A 222 0.43 15.62 -3.91
C PRO A 222 1.29 14.66 -3.09
N ILE A 223 2.38 15.15 -2.49
CA ILE A 223 3.21 14.35 -1.56
C ILE A 223 2.39 13.89 -0.34
N VAL A 224 1.56 14.77 0.21
CA VAL A 224 0.58 14.43 1.26
C VAL A 224 -0.83 14.56 0.71
N ASN A 225 -1.52 13.44 0.60
CA ASN A 225 -2.91 13.42 0.14
C ASN A 225 -3.86 13.86 1.27
N THR A 226 -4.88 14.63 0.91
CA THR A 226 -5.85 15.23 1.85
C THR A 226 -7.17 14.47 1.93
N ARG A 227 -7.31 13.29 1.31
CA ARG A 227 -8.54 12.48 1.39
C ARG A 227 -8.92 12.25 2.86
N ASP A 228 -10.14 12.62 3.20
CA ASP A 228 -10.66 12.55 4.56
C ASP A 228 -11.86 11.62 4.66
N GLU A 229 -11.54 10.34 4.55
CA GLU A 229 -12.49 9.23 4.59
C GLU A 229 -11.97 8.20 5.59
N PRO A 230 -12.35 8.31 6.88
CA PRO A 230 -11.75 7.52 7.94
C PRO A 230 -12.20 6.06 7.94
N HIS A 231 -13.33 5.73 7.32
CA HIS A 231 -14.06 4.46 7.47
C HIS A 231 -14.18 4.05 8.95
N ALA A 232 -14.38 5.01 9.83
CA ALA A 232 -14.40 4.86 11.28
C ALA A 232 -15.13 6.09 11.87
N ASP A 233 -15.30 6.14 13.20
CA ASP A 233 -15.85 7.33 13.86
C ASP A 233 -15.02 8.58 13.53
N ALA A 234 -15.54 9.44 12.65
CA ALA A 234 -14.86 10.63 12.14
C ALA A 234 -14.61 11.70 13.21
N GLN A 235 -15.26 11.62 14.37
CA GLN A 235 -14.98 12.51 15.50
C GLN A 235 -13.73 12.09 16.27
N LYS A 236 -13.38 10.80 16.22
CA LYS A 236 -12.22 10.23 16.93
C LYS A 236 -11.02 10.03 16.02
N TYR A 237 -11.28 9.64 14.77
CA TYR A 237 -10.26 9.10 13.87
C TYR A 237 -10.18 9.84 12.54
N ARG A 238 -8.98 9.76 11.96
CA ARG A 238 -8.68 10.06 10.56
C ARG A 238 -7.93 8.86 9.97
N ARG A 239 -8.19 8.55 8.70
CA ARG A 239 -7.31 7.70 7.89
C ARG A 239 -6.34 8.61 7.16
N LEU A 240 -5.06 8.57 7.50
CA LEU A 240 -4.03 9.21 6.68
C LEU A 240 -3.80 8.32 5.46
N HIS A 241 -4.25 8.81 4.30
CA HIS A 241 -4.07 8.17 3.01
C HIS A 241 -2.75 8.65 2.38
N VAL A 242 -1.81 7.74 2.15
CA VAL A 242 -0.44 8.05 1.71
C VAL A 242 -0.22 7.44 0.33
N ILE A 243 0.07 8.27 -0.67
CA ILE A 243 0.17 7.82 -2.07
C ILE A 243 1.60 7.86 -2.66
N VAL A 244 2.57 8.23 -1.83
CA VAL A 244 3.96 8.54 -2.24
C VAL A 244 4.86 7.32 -2.39
N GLY A 245 4.49 6.19 -1.79
CA GLY A 245 5.28 4.97 -1.80
C GLY A 245 5.28 4.28 -3.17
N ASP A 246 6.40 3.62 -3.47
CA ASP A 246 6.44 2.61 -4.53
C ASP A 246 5.85 1.28 -4.01
N ALA A 247 5.38 0.43 -4.92
CA ALA A 247 5.11 -0.98 -4.64
C ALA A 247 6.45 -1.72 -4.51
N ASN A 248 6.61 -2.50 -3.43
CA ASN A 248 7.86 -3.20 -3.13
C ASN A 248 7.73 -4.70 -3.32
N MET A 249 8.77 -5.31 -3.91
CA MET A 249 8.91 -6.77 -4.00
C MET A 249 9.62 -7.31 -2.76
N SER A 250 10.51 -6.52 -2.15
CA SER A 250 11.17 -6.87 -0.90
C SER A 250 10.23 -6.75 0.29
N GLU A 251 10.04 -7.87 1.00
CA GLU A 251 9.28 -7.92 2.25
C GLU A 251 9.85 -6.98 3.31
N VAL A 252 11.18 -6.88 3.39
CA VAL A 252 11.86 -5.98 4.34
C VAL A 252 11.66 -4.51 3.96
N ALA A 253 11.62 -4.18 2.66
CA ALA A 253 11.34 -2.82 2.22
C ALA A 253 9.89 -2.41 2.56
N THR A 254 8.89 -3.29 2.31
CA THR A 254 7.50 -3.07 2.74
C THR A 254 7.42 -2.91 4.27
N TYR A 255 8.10 -3.77 5.02
CA TYR A 255 8.14 -3.71 6.48
C TYR A 255 8.68 -2.38 7.01
N LEU A 256 9.81 -1.92 6.48
CA LEU A 256 10.40 -0.64 6.86
C LEU A 256 9.54 0.54 6.39
N LYS A 257 8.96 0.47 5.19
CA LYS A 257 8.06 1.49 4.65
C LYS A 257 6.88 1.74 5.58
N VAL A 258 6.20 0.68 6.00
CA VAL A 258 5.04 0.78 6.91
C VAL A 258 5.49 1.13 8.34
N GLY A 259 6.48 0.41 8.84
CA GLY A 259 6.93 0.50 10.23
C GLY A 259 7.52 1.85 10.60
N THR A 260 8.47 2.35 9.81
CA THR A 260 9.12 3.64 10.10
C THR A 260 8.12 4.78 10.04
N THR A 261 7.19 4.73 9.09
CA THR A 261 6.10 5.71 8.94
C THR A 261 5.17 5.67 10.15
N ALA A 262 4.76 4.50 10.62
CA ALA A 262 3.93 4.36 11.82
C ALA A 262 4.61 4.97 13.07
N ILE A 263 5.93 4.79 13.23
CA ILE A 263 6.71 5.39 14.32
C ILE A 263 6.79 6.91 14.19
N VAL A 264 7.06 7.43 12.99
CA VAL A 264 7.09 8.89 12.75
C VAL A 264 5.72 9.51 13.04
N LEU A 265 4.64 8.86 12.63
CA LEU A 265 3.27 9.30 12.91
C LEU A 265 2.96 9.27 14.41
N ALA A 266 3.42 8.26 15.16
CA ALA A 266 3.26 8.22 16.61
C ALA A 266 3.97 9.41 17.30
N MET A 267 5.17 9.78 16.85
CA MET A 267 5.87 10.97 17.35
C MET A 267 5.13 12.29 17.02
N ILE A 268 4.43 12.36 15.89
CA ILE A 268 3.62 13.53 15.50
C ILE A 268 2.32 13.61 16.35
N GLU A 269 1.70 12.47 16.65
CA GLU A 269 0.52 12.40 17.51
C GLU A 269 0.83 12.87 18.93
N ASP A 270 1.97 12.43 19.48
CA ASP A 270 2.43 12.83 20.80
C ASP A 270 3.13 14.20 20.84
N ASP A 271 3.24 14.88 19.68
CA ASP A 271 3.80 16.23 19.54
C ASP A 271 5.28 16.35 19.99
N VAL A 272 6.08 15.35 19.66
CA VAL A 272 7.50 15.25 20.09
C VAL A 272 8.51 15.18 18.95
N LEU A 273 8.06 15.11 17.68
CA LEU A 273 8.96 15.02 16.53
C LEU A 273 9.77 16.32 16.32
N GLY A 274 9.09 17.46 16.37
CA GLY A 274 9.67 18.78 16.13
C GLY A 274 9.81 19.14 14.64
N ASP A 275 10.41 20.31 14.40
CA ASP A 275 10.39 21.02 13.11
C ASP A 275 11.76 21.12 12.42
N GLU A 276 12.77 20.42 12.94
CA GLU A 276 14.18 20.52 12.51
C GLU A 276 14.38 20.16 11.03
N TRP A 277 13.69 19.14 10.54
CA TRP A 277 13.90 18.57 9.22
C TRP A 277 12.92 19.06 8.16
N LEU A 278 12.15 20.10 8.44
CA LEU A 278 11.17 20.62 7.51
C LEU A 278 11.84 21.11 6.22
N LEU A 279 11.26 20.76 5.08
CA LEU A 279 11.85 21.01 3.77
C LEU A 279 11.46 22.39 3.22
N GLY A 280 12.37 23.01 2.45
CA GLY A 280 12.11 24.30 1.79
C GLY A 280 11.37 24.16 0.45
N ASN A 281 11.60 23.08 -0.30
CA ASN A 281 10.92 22.81 -1.57
C ASN A 281 10.69 21.28 -1.75
N PRO A 282 9.62 20.72 -1.16
CA PRO A 282 9.36 19.28 -1.15
C PRO A 282 9.24 18.64 -2.54
N VAL A 283 8.53 19.28 -3.48
CA VAL A 283 8.30 18.75 -4.84
C VAL A 283 9.61 18.68 -5.65
N ALA A 284 10.48 19.69 -5.51
CA ALA A 284 11.81 19.60 -6.12
C ALA A 284 12.68 18.56 -5.39
N ALA A 285 12.58 18.48 -4.06
CA ALA A 285 13.38 17.58 -3.25
C ALA A 285 13.08 16.10 -3.54
N ILE A 286 11.81 15.70 -3.69
CA ILE A 286 11.46 14.28 -3.94
C ILE A 286 12.06 13.77 -5.25
N ARG A 287 12.09 14.61 -6.30
CA ARG A 287 12.71 14.29 -7.59
C ARG A 287 14.24 14.28 -7.47
N GLN A 288 14.82 15.27 -6.79
CA GLN A 288 16.27 15.34 -6.56
C GLN A 288 16.81 14.12 -5.82
N VAL A 289 16.11 13.66 -4.79
CA VAL A 289 16.48 12.45 -4.06
C VAL A 289 16.37 11.22 -4.97
N SER A 290 15.28 11.08 -5.73
CA SER A 290 15.10 9.94 -6.65
C SER A 290 16.19 9.89 -7.72
N HIS A 291 16.54 11.04 -8.31
CA HIS A 291 17.48 11.12 -9.43
C HIS A 291 18.95 10.96 -9.03
N ASP A 292 19.26 10.81 -7.74
CA ASP A 292 20.61 10.58 -7.25
C ASP A 292 20.79 9.21 -6.56
N PRO A 293 21.05 8.14 -7.34
CA PRO A 293 21.44 6.84 -6.79
C PRO A 293 22.74 6.85 -5.98
N THR A 294 23.53 7.94 -5.99
CA THR A 294 24.75 8.06 -5.17
C THR A 294 24.47 8.47 -3.73
N LEU A 295 23.24 8.93 -3.43
CA LEU A 295 22.77 9.36 -2.11
C LEU A 295 23.54 10.56 -1.51
N ARG A 296 24.17 11.38 -2.35
CA ARG A 296 25.06 12.49 -1.94
C ARG A 296 24.44 13.86 -2.17
N GLN A 297 23.43 13.96 -3.02
CA GLN A 297 22.77 15.20 -3.32
C GLN A 297 22.00 15.69 -2.08
N THR A 298 22.27 16.93 -1.72
CA THR A 298 21.60 17.61 -0.61
C THR A 298 20.31 18.29 -1.10
N ILE A 299 19.26 18.26 -0.29
CA ILE A 299 18.01 19.00 -0.44
C ILE A 299 17.99 20.21 0.50
N MET A 300 17.15 21.20 0.18
CA MET A 300 17.03 22.45 0.94
C MET A 300 16.06 22.27 2.12
N LEU A 301 16.49 22.64 3.33
CA LEU A 301 15.65 22.71 4.53
C LEU A 301 14.99 24.09 4.65
N ARG A 302 13.93 24.19 5.46
CA ARG A 302 13.12 25.40 5.65
C ARG A 302 13.92 26.56 6.25
N ASP A 303 14.96 26.26 7.03
CA ASP A 303 15.85 27.24 7.63
C ASP A 303 16.96 27.75 6.68
N GLY A 304 17.00 27.25 5.43
CA GLY A 304 18.00 27.59 4.43
C GLY A 304 19.26 26.74 4.46
N SER A 305 19.39 25.83 5.44
CA SER A 305 20.46 24.82 5.46
C SER A 305 20.19 23.71 4.43
N ARG A 306 21.15 22.80 4.27
CA ARG A 306 21.10 21.70 3.31
C ARG A 306 21.49 20.40 3.97
N ALA A 307 20.78 19.32 3.64
CA ALA A 307 21.05 17.98 4.13
C ALA A 307 20.80 16.96 3.02
N THR A 308 21.53 15.85 3.03
CA THR A 308 21.22 14.66 2.23
C THR A 308 19.96 13.98 2.76
N ALA A 309 19.33 13.15 1.92
CA ALA A 309 18.20 12.33 2.36
C ALA A 309 18.58 11.37 3.49
N LEU A 310 19.83 10.86 3.49
CA LEU A 310 20.34 10.01 4.57
C LEU A 310 20.48 10.77 5.89
N GLU A 311 20.99 12.00 5.88
CA GLU A 311 21.09 12.83 7.09
C GLU A 311 19.71 13.10 7.71
N VAL A 312 18.70 13.39 6.88
CA VAL A 312 17.31 13.55 7.34
C VAL A 312 16.80 12.26 7.98
N GLN A 313 17.01 11.11 7.34
CA GLN A 313 16.54 9.82 7.86
C GLN A 313 17.27 9.39 9.14
N TRP A 314 18.58 9.65 9.25
CA TRP A 314 19.34 9.47 10.50
C TRP A 314 18.80 10.34 11.64
N GLY A 315 18.48 11.61 11.34
CA GLY A 315 17.87 12.53 12.31
C GLY A 315 16.49 12.04 12.78
N LEU A 316 15.65 11.52 11.88
CA LEU A 316 14.36 10.94 12.22
C LEU A 316 14.51 9.65 13.06
N LEU A 317 15.47 8.79 12.74
CA LEU A 317 15.78 7.59 13.53
C LEU A 317 16.26 7.96 14.94
N GLU A 318 17.12 8.97 15.09
CA GLU A 318 17.56 9.45 16.40
C GLU A 318 16.38 9.92 17.25
N ARG A 319 15.43 10.65 16.64
CA ARG A 319 14.17 11.06 17.30
C ARG A 319 13.34 9.84 17.71
N ALA A 320 13.22 8.85 16.82
CA ALA A 320 12.48 7.63 17.07
C ALA A 320 13.05 6.79 18.22
N ARG A 321 14.38 6.68 18.32
CA ARG A 321 15.06 6.02 19.47
C ARG A 321 14.81 6.75 20.78
N LYS A 322 14.80 8.09 20.78
CA LYS A 322 14.43 8.89 21.97
C LYS A 322 12.96 8.70 22.33
N TYR A 323 12.09 8.59 21.34
CA TYR A 323 10.67 8.30 21.55
C TYR A 323 10.46 6.92 22.18
N GLU A 324 11.13 5.88 21.69
CA GLU A 324 11.11 4.54 22.27
C GLU A 324 11.43 4.55 23.77
N LEU A 325 12.48 5.26 24.18
CA LEU A 325 12.88 5.35 25.59
C LEU A 325 11.90 6.12 26.48
N SER A 326 11.18 7.10 25.92
CA SER A 326 10.32 8.01 26.69
C SER A 326 8.84 7.62 26.70
N HIS A 327 8.34 7.06 25.61
CA HIS A 327 6.93 6.72 25.39
C HIS A 327 6.70 5.22 25.15
N GLY A 328 7.74 4.49 24.75
CA GLY A 328 7.61 3.11 24.26
C GLY A 328 7.07 3.03 22.82
N LEU A 329 6.97 1.81 22.30
CA LEU A 329 6.53 1.52 20.92
C LEU A 329 5.36 0.55 20.86
N THR A 330 4.60 0.40 21.95
CA THR A 330 3.45 -0.52 21.97
C THR A 330 2.38 -0.14 20.95
N CYS A 331 2.24 1.14 20.62
CA CYS A 331 1.33 1.63 19.58
C CYS A 331 1.68 1.12 18.16
N VAL A 332 2.91 0.69 17.91
CA VAL A 332 3.36 0.09 16.64
C VAL A 332 3.67 -1.41 16.76
N GLY A 333 3.28 -2.02 17.89
CA GLY A 333 3.58 -3.40 18.24
C GLY A 333 4.81 -3.52 19.15
N ALA A 334 4.67 -4.20 20.28
CA ALA A 334 5.68 -4.28 21.34
C ALA A 334 7.02 -4.91 20.91
N HIS A 335 6.99 -5.81 19.92
CA HIS A 335 8.18 -6.45 19.35
C HIS A 335 8.53 -5.86 17.97
N THR A 336 7.51 -5.56 17.17
CA THR A 336 7.66 -4.99 15.83
C THR A 336 8.35 -3.63 15.85
N GLY A 337 7.95 -2.73 16.76
CA GLY A 337 8.53 -1.39 16.88
C GLY A 337 10.05 -1.39 17.05
N PRO A 338 10.59 -2.05 18.09
CA PRO A 338 12.04 -2.15 18.28
C PRO A 338 12.79 -2.79 17.10
N ASP A 339 12.25 -3.86 16.51
CA ASP A 339 12.84 -4.51 15.33
C ASP A 339 12.86 -3.59 14.09
N ILE A 340 11.83 -2.76 13.89
CA ILE A 340 11.83 -1.72 12.85
C ILE A 340 13.00 -0.75 13.05
N LEU A 341 13.23 -0.27 14.27
CA LEU A 341 14.32 0.68 14.54
C LEU A 341 15.70 0.06 14.29
N ASP A 342 15.91 -1.18 14.73
CA ASP A 342 17.16 -1.91 14.50
C ASP A 342 17.43 -2.14 13.01
N ARG A 343 16.39 -2.50 12.24
CA ARG A 343 16.51 -2.69 10.79
C ARG A 343 16.69 -1.37 10.05
N TRP A 344 16.01 -0.31 10.47
CA TRP A 344 16.16 1.02 9.89
C TRP A 344 17.60 1.50 10.04
N GLU A 345 18.17 1.39 11.24
CA GLU A 345 19.57 1.72 11.54
C GLU A 345 20.55 0.90 10.68
N ARG A 346 20.35 -0.42 10.59
CA ARG A 346 21.18 -1.31 9.78
C ARG A 346 21.14 -0.92 8.29
N VAL A 347 19.96 -0.60 7.76
CA VAL A 347 19.81 -0.23 6.34
C VAL A 347 20.44 1.14 6.07
N LEU A 348 20.22 2.14 6.92
CA LEU A 348 20.88 3.45 6.77
C LEU A 348 22.41 3.32 6.83
N THR A 349 22.93 2.53 7.77
CA THR A 349 24.37 2.23 7.87
C THR A 349 24.91 1.58 6.59
N GLY A 350 24.16 0.62 6.04
CA GLY A 350 24.51 -0.04 4.79
C GLY A 350 24.53 0.93 3.60
N LEU A 351 23.47 1.71 3.43
CA LEU A 351 23.35 2.72 2.35
C LEU A 351 24.45 3.78 2.42
N GLU A 352 24.85 4.22 3.61
CA GLU A 352 25.90 5.22 3.79
C GLU A 352 27.30 4.67 3.48
N ARG A 353 27.59 3.43 3.89
CA ARG A 353 28.92 2.83 3.76
C ARG A 353 29.15 2.14 2.43
N ASP A 354 28.21 1.27 2.04
CA ASP A 354 28.28 0.42 0.86
C ASP A 354 26.84 -0.01 0.47
N PRO A 355 26.16 0.71 -0.43
CA PRO A 355 24.80 0.38 -0.84
C PRO A 355 24.62 -1.08 -1.27
N ALA A 356 25.63 -1.72 -1.87
CA ALA A 356 25.52 -3.11 -2.30
C ALA A 356 25.31 -4.09 -1.13
N SER A 357 25.69 -3.70 0.10
CA SER A 357 25.50 -4.51 1.32
C SER A 357 24.04 -4.67 1.74
N VAL A 358 23.13 -3.87 1.19
CA VAL A 358 21.68 -3.96 1.44
C VAL A 358 20.90 -4.39 0.19
N ALA A 359 21.58 -4.95 -0.82
CA ALA A 359 20.95 -5.43 -2.05
C ALA A 359 20.01 -6.64 -1.84
N ASP A 360 20.04 -7.27 -0.67
CA ASP A 360 19.11 -8.31 -0.22
C ASP A 360 17.90 -7.73 0.53
N ILE A 361 17.84 -6.40 0.70
CA ILE A 361 16.80 -5.69 1.46
C ILE A 361 16.14 -4.60 0.62
N VAL A 362 16.91 -3.76 -0.06
CA VAL A 362 16.41 -2.55 -0.73
C VAL A 362 16.21 -2.82 -2.22
N ASP A 363 14.96 -2.72 -2.69
CA ASP A 363 14.56 -3.08 -4.06
C ASP A 363 15.36 -2.33 -5.13
N TRP A 364 15.52 -1.00 -5.01
CA TRP A 364 16.26 -0.24 -6.02
C TRP A 364 17.74 -0.66 -6.08
N VAL A 365 18.36 -1.07 -4.98
CA VAL A 365 19.75 -1.56 -4.98
C VAL A 365 19.81 -2.94 -5.65
N ALA A 366 18.90 -3.83 -5.27
CA ALA A 366 18.79 -5.18 -5.82
C ALA A 366 18.61 -5.15 -7.34
N LYS A 367 17.68 -4.31 -7.80
CA LYS A 367 17.39 -4.09 -9.22
C LYS A 367 18.54 -3.41 -9.95
N GLN A 368 19.16 -2.38 -9.38
CA GLN A 368 20.29 -1.70 -10.00
C GLN A 368 21.43 -2.67 -10.30
N ARG A 369 21.74 -3.58 -9.36
CA ARG A 369 22.74 -4.65 -9.58
C ARG A 369 22.41 -5.54 -10.79
N LEU A 370 21.13 -5.85 -11.02
CA LEU A 370 20.69 -6.63 -12.19
C LEU A 370 20.83 -5.82 -13.49
N VAL A 371 20.39 -4.56 -13.47
CA VAL A 371 20.47 -3.63 -14.60
C VAL A 371 21.92 -3.39 -15.00
N ASP A 372 22.77 -2.98 -14.06
CA ASP A 372 24.19 -2.69 -14.29
C ASP A 372 24.95 -3.94 -14.73
N GLY A 373 24.69 -5.08 -14.08
CA GLY A 373 25.31 -6.34 -14.45
C GLY A 373 24.93 -6.77 -15.88
N TYR A 374 23.69 -6.56 -16.30
CA TYR A 374 23.26 -6.85 -17.68
C TYR A 374 23.83 -5.85 -18.68
N ALA A 375 23.83 -4.56 -18.34
CA ALA A 375 24.41 -3.51 -19.16
C ALA A 375 25.90 -3.77 -19.43
N GLN A 376 26.67 -4.09 -18.39
CA GLN A 376 28.10 -4.37 -18.51
C GLN A 376 28.39 -5.65 -19.32
N ARG A 377 27.65 -6.74 -19.09
CA ARG A 377 27.88 -8.01 -19.81
C ARG A 377 27.60 -7.93 -21.31
N HIS A 378 26.68 -7.05 -21.72
CA HIS A 378 26.22 -6.95 -23.10
C HIS A 378 26.56 -5.63 -23.79
N ASP A 379 27.37 -4.78 -23.15
CA ASP A 379 27.76 -3.45 -23.65
C ASP A 379 26.54 -2.60 -24.05
N ILE A 380 25.52 -2.58 -23.19
CA ILE A 380 24.26 -1.87 -23.45
C ILE A 380 24.34 -0.47 -22.83
N PRO A 381 24.13 0.60 -23.61
CA PRO A 381 24.15 1.96 -23.07
C PRO A 381 22.94 2.25 -22.18
N ALA A 382 23.08 3.26 -21.33
CA ALA A 382 21.98 3.81 -20.55
C ALA A 382 20.80 4.21 -21.46
N GLY A 383 19.57 4.14 -20.94
CA GLY A 383 18.35 4.49 -21.67
C GLY A 383 17.87 3.42 -22.68
N HIS A 384 18.64 2.35 -22.91
CA HIS A 384 18.27 1.31 -23.86
C HIS A 384 17.04 0.49 -23.41
N GLN A 385 16.15 0.16 -24.36
CA GLN A 385 14.87 -0.54 -24.09
C GLN A 385 15.01 -1.89 -23.39
N ARG A 386 16.13 -2.60 -23.59
CA ARG A 386 16.44 -3.85 -22.88
C ARG A 386 16.61 -3.65 -21.37
N LEU A 387 17.15 -2.51 -20.93
CA LEU A 387 17.29 -2.21 -19.50
C LEU A 387 15.92 -1.88 -18.89
N LYS A 388 15.06 -1.18 -19.64
CA LYS A 388 13.64 -0.95 -19.25
C LYS A 388 12.86 -2.27 -19.15
N ALA A 389 13.13 -3.24 -20.03
CA ALA A 389 12.51 -4.56 -19.93
C ALA A 389 12.94 -5.31 -18.65
N ILE A 390 14.20 -5.18 -18.22
CA ILE A 390 14.68 -5.75 -16.94
C ILE A 390 14.02 -5.08 -15.75
N ASP A 391 13.87 -3.75 -15.79
CA ASP A 391 13.15 -2.98 -14.77
C ASP A 391 11.72 -3.49 -14.60
N LEU A 392 10.98 -3.64 -15.70
CA LEU A 392 9.62 -4.18 -15.67
C LEU A 392 9.58 -5.65 -15.20
N GLN A 393 10.49 -6.49 -15.71
CA GLN A 393 10.54 -7.92 -15.38
C GLN A 393 10.94 -8.20 -13.92
N TYR A 394 11.59 -7.25 -13.25
CA TYR A 394 11.82 -7.32 -11.80
C TYR A 394 10.52 -7.52 -11.02
N HIS A 395 9.44 -6.94 -11.52
CA HIS A 395 8.13 -6.85 -10.86
C HIS A 395 7.09 -7.84 -11.39
N ASP A 396 7.45 -8.69 -12.35
CA ASP A 396 6.56 -9.70 -12.94
C ASP A 396 6.08 -10.68 -11.86
N LEU A 397 4.78 -10.96 -11.78
CA LEU A 397 4.23 -11.84 -10.76
C LEU A 397 4.32 -13.33 -11.10
N ARG A 398 4.67 -13.71 -12.34
CA ARG A 398 4.93 -15.11 -12.69
C ARG A 398 6.25 -15.56 -12.07
N GLU A 399 6.21 -16.62 -11.27
CA GLU A 399 7.36 -17.08 -10.48
C GLU A 399 8.58 -17.42 -11.35
N ASP A 400 8.37 -17.99 -12.54
CA ASP A 400 9.43 -18.35 -13.49
C ASP A 400 10.01 -17.14 -14.26
N ARG A 401 9.38 -15.96 -14.16
CA ARG A 401 9.79 -14.73 -14.86
C ARG A 401 10.26 -13.62 -13.93
N CYS A 402 9.76 -13.56 -12.70
CA CYS A 402 10.08 -12.55 -11.72
C CYS A 402 11.59 -12.48 -11.43
N LEU A 403 12.23 -11.35 -11.72
CA LEU A 403 13.66 -11.19 -11.38
C LEU A 403 13.88 -10.88 -9.89
N ALA A 404 12.91 -10.29 -9.19
CA ALA A 404 13.02 -10.04 -7.75
C ALA A 404 13.19 -11.34 -6.94
N LEU A 405 12.45 -12.40 -7.30
CA LEU A 405 12.59 -13.74 -6.69
C LEU A 405 13.98 -14.36 -6.90
N ARG A 406 14.76 -13.84 -7.87
CA ARG A 406 16.14 -14.28 -8.18
C ARG A 406 17.19 -13.29 -7.71
N ALA A 407 16.79 -12.19 -7.09
CA ALA A 407 17.70 -11.15 -6.60
C ALA A 407 18.30 -11.49 -5.23
N GLY A 408 17.83 -12.55 -4.56
CA GLY A 408 18.30 -12.96 -3.24
C GLY A 408 17.79 -12.03 -2.13
N LEU A 409 16.56 -11.54 -2.27
CA LEU A 409 15.90 -10.74 -1.25
C LEU A 409 15.60 -11.58 -0.01
N GLN A 410 15.67 -10.95 1.16
CA GLN A 410 15.29 -11.57 2.44
C GLN A 410 13.77 -11.77 2.51
N THR A 411 13.37 -12.90 3.07
CA THR A 411 11.99 -13.23 3.41
C THR A 411 11.78 -13.01 4.92
N LEU A 412 10.71 -12.31 5.28
CA LEU A 412 10.24 -12.11 6.65
C LEU A 412 9.10 -13.07 7.01
N VAL A 413 8.17 -13.30 6.08
CA VAL A 413 6.94 -14.05 6.31
C VAL A 413 7.09 -15.46 5.75
N ALA A 414 6.78 -16.46 6.56
CA ALA A 414 6.86 -17.84 6.09
C ALA A 414 5.76 -18.14 5.04
N PRO A 415 6.02 -18.99 4.02
CA PRO A 415 5.03 -19.31 2.98
C PRO A 415 3.68 -19.79 3.53
N GLU A 416 3.69 -20.59 4.60
CA GLU A 416 2.49 -21.09 5.27
C GLU A 416 1.63 -19.97 5.90
N GLU A 417 2.27 -18.89 6.36
CA GLU A 417 1.56 -17.72 6.88
C GLU A 417 0.90 -16.93 5.75
N VAL A 418 1.56 -16.86 4.58
CA VAL A 418 0.99 -16.25 3.37
C VAL A 418 -0.22 -17.05 2.90
N ASP A 419 -0.08 -18.37 2.76
CA ASP A 419 -1.17 -19.26 2.35
C ASP A 419 -2.38 -19.14 3.28
N THR A 420 -2.15 -19.07 4.59
CA THR A 420 -3.23 -18.86 5.57
C THR A 420 -3.91 -17.50 5.39
N ALA A 421 -3.13 -16.43 5.16
CA ALA A 421 -3.62 -15.06 5.00
C ALA A 421 -4.38 -14.81 3.69
N VAL A 422 -4.24 -15.69 2.69
CA VAL A 422 -5.07 -15.63 1.47
C VAL A 422 -6.55 -15.82 1.80
N ASP A 423 -6.86 -16.74 2.73
CA ASP A 423 -8.25 -17.13 3.03
C ASP A 423 -8.77 -16.59 4.36
N HIS A 424 -7.88 -16.25 5.31
CA HIS A 424 -8.24 -15.88 6.67
C HIS A 424 -7.91 -14.41 7.01
N PRO A 425 -8.81 -13.71 7.72
CA PRO A 425 -8.58 -12.34 8.12
C PRO A 425 -7.61 -12.24 9.32
N PRO A 426 -7.01 -11.05 9.56
CA PRO A 426 -6.27 -10.81 10.79
C PRO A 426 -7.20 -10.92 11.99
N THR A 427 -6.67 -11.40 13.12
CA THR A 427 -7.47 -11.69 14.33
C THR A 427 -7.63 -10.48 15.25
N THR A 428 -6.90 -9.39 15.01
CA THR A 428 -6.73 -8.26 15.93
C THR A 428 -7.50 -7.01 15.51
N THR A 429 -8.23 -7.04 14.39
CA THR A 429 -9.03 -5.92 13.89
C THR A 429 -10.45 -6.37 13.53
N ARG A 430 -11.30 -5.40 13.15
CA ARG A 430 -12.65 -5.64 12.66
C ARG A 430 -12.71 -6.49 11.38
N ALA A 431 -11.60 -6.57 10.63
CA ALA A 431 -11.50 -7.46 9.47
C ALA A 431 -11.75 -8.92 9.84
N TYR A 432 -11.48 -9.30 11.11
CA TYR A 432 -11.84 -10.61 11.63
C TYR A 432 -13.35 -10.87 11.51
N PHE A 433 -14.18 -9.99 12.08
CA PHE A 433 -15.63 -10.09 11.98
C PHE A 433 -16.10 -10.11 10.53
N ARG A 434 -15.57 -9.21 9.69
CA ARG A 434 -15.87 -9.14 8.25
C ARG A 434 -15.61 -10.48 7.58
N GLY A 435 -14.35 -10.93 7.58
CA GLY A 435 -13.93 -12.14 6.89
C GLY A 435 -14.61 -13.41 7.41
N ARG A 436 -14.79 -13.52 8.73
CA ARG A 436 -15.50 -14.66 9.35
C ARG A 436 -16.97 -14.71 8.98
N CYS A 437 -17.66 -13.57 8.89
CA CYS A 437 -19.06 -13.53 8.45
C CYS A 437 -19.19 -13.90 6.97
N LEU A 438 -18.33 -13.34 6.10
CA LEU A 438 -18.30 -13.70 4.68
C LEU A 438 -18.01 -15.19 4.44
N SER A 439 -17.18 -15.79 5.29
CA SER A 439 -16.83 -17.21 5.20
C SER A 439 -17.95 -18.12 5.72
N LYS A 440 -18.59 -17.76 6.85
CA LYS A 440 -19.55 -18.63 7.55
C LYS A 440 -21.01 -18.44 7.10
N PHE A 441 -21.40 -17.22 6.74
CA PHE A 441 -22.78 -16.86 6.37
C PHE A 441 -22.87 -16.25 4.95
N PRO A 442 -22.26 -16.86 3.92
CA PRO A 442 -22.13 -16.25 2.60
C PRO A 442 -23.48 -15.91 1.95
N ASP A 443 -24.49 -16.78 2.11
CA ASP A 443 -25.82 -16.58 1.51
C ASP A 443 -26.68 -15.54 2.26
N GLU A 444 -26.30 -15.19 3.48
CA GLU A 444 -27.02 -14.24 4.33
C GLU A 444 -26.34 -12.86 4.35
N VAL A 445 -25.15 -12.70 3.74
CA VAL A 445 -24.46 -11.41 3.60
C VAL A 445 -24.69 -10.85 2.20
N VAL A 446 -25.38 -9.71 2.12
CA VAL A 446 -25.74 -9.07 0.84
C VAL A 446 -24.63 -8.16 0.33
N ALA A 447 -24.02 -7.38 1.23
CA ALA A 447 -22.96 -6.44 0.90
C ALA A 447 -22.05 -6.18 2.10
N ALA A 448 -20.84 -5.71 1.81
CA ALA A 448 -19.84 -5.39 2.82
C ALA A 448 -19.08 -4.10 2.46
N ASN A 449 -18.71 -3.34 3.49
CA ASN A 449 -17.78 -2.22 3.44
C ASN A 449 -16.71 -2.42 4.55
N TRP A 450 -15.69 -1.58 4.58
CA TRP A 450 -14.76 -1.41 5.70
C TRP A 450 -15.50 -1.22 7.03
N ASP A 451 -16.54 -0.39 7.04
CA ASP A 451 -17.24 0.06 8.25
C ASP A 451 -18.63 -0.56 8.46
N SER A 452 -19.04 -1.52 7.63
CA SER A 452 -20.35 -2.16 7.79
C SER A 452 -20.48 -3.52 7.10
N LEU A 453 -21.44 -4.32 7.56
CA LEU A 453 -21.95 -5.52 6.88
C LEU A 453 -23.46 -5.42 6.76
N VAL A 454 -24.01 -5.82 5.61
CA VAL A 454 -25.46 -5.86 5.38
C VAL A 454 -25.92 -7.31 5.26
N PHE A 455 -26.85 -7.72 6.12
CA PHE A 455 -27.39 -9.07 6.18
C PHE A 455 -28.84 -9.16 5.70
N ASP A 456 -29.17 -10.24 4.98
CA ASP A 456 -30.53 -10.71 4.75
C ASP A 456 -30.83 -11.88 5.68
N ILE A 457 -31.65 -11.63 6.70
CA ILE A 457 -32.06 -12.63 7.70
C ILE A 457 -33.50 -13.11 7.46
N GLY A 458 -34.00 -12.98 6.22
CA GLY A 458 -35.37 -13.36 5.84
C GLY A 458 -36.45 -12.43 6.41
N ARG A 459 -36.08 -11.18 6.76
CA ARG A 459 -36.98 -10.14 7.28
C ARG A 459 -36.61 -8.80 6.68
N ASP A 460 -37.60 -8.05 6.24
CA ASP A 460 -37.44 -6.64 5.84
C ASP A 460 -37.55 -5.69 7.03
N PRO A 461 -36.75 -4.61 7.10
CA PRO A 461 -35.65 -4.26 6.17
C PRO A 461 -34.37 -5.09 6.43
N LEU A 462 -33.48 -5.14 5.43
CA LEU A 462 -32.11 -5.67 5.58
C LEU A 462 -31.41 -5.09 6.82
N ARG A 463 -30.55 -5.89 7.45
CA ARG A 463 -29.86 -5.51 8.68
C ARG A 463 -28.43 -5.04 8.39
N ARG A 464 -28.21 -3.72 8.48
CA ARG A 464 -26.88 -3.11 8.44
C ARG A 464 -26.26 -3.11 9.84
N VAL A 465 -25.12 -3.78 10.00
CA VAL A 465 -24.32 -3.81 11.23
C VAL A 465 -23.14 -2.85 11.06
N PRO A 466 -23.09 -1.74 11.82
CA PRO A 466 -21.97 -0.82 11.76
C PRO A 466 -20.73 -1.38 12.50
N MET A 467 -19.56 -1.10 11.94
CA MET A 467 -18.23 -1.56 12.38
C MET A 467 -17.27 -0.38 12.55
N MET A 468 -17.74 0.74 13.10
CA MET A 468 -17.03 2.03 13.16
C MET A 468 -15.74 2.07 13.98
N GLU A 469 -15.43 1.01 14.73
CA GLU A 469 -14.25 0.90 15.61
C GLU A 469 -13.29 -0.14 15.02
N PRO A 470 -12.15 0.27 14.40
CA PRO A 470 -11.23 -0.65 13.72
C PRO A 470 -10.65 -1.77 14.61
N LEU A 471 -10.60 -1.54 15.92
CA LEU A 471 -10.09 -2.49 16.94
C LEU A 471 -11.19 -3.24 17.70
N ARG A 472 -12.44 -3.19 17.25
CA ARG A 472 -13.54 -4.05 17.72
C ARG A 472 -13.88 -5.10 16.69
N GLY A 473 -14.68 -6.11 17.06
CA GLY A 473 -14.98 -7.24 16.16
C GLY A 473 -13.78 -8.14 15.90
N THR A 474 -12.78 -8.11 16.78
CA THR A 474 -11.59 -8.98 16.75
C THR A 474 -11.94 -10.40 17.19
N ALA A 475 -11.01 -11.36 17.04
CA ALA A 475 -11.21 -12.73 17.51
C ALA A 475 -11.60 -12.78 18.98
N ASP A 476 -10.90 -12.04 19.84
CA ASP A 476 -11.19 -11.97 21.28
C ASP A 476 -12.60 -11.44 21.59
N HIS A 477 -13.17 -10.61 20.72
CA HIS A 477 -14.51 -10.05 20.90
C HIS A 477 -15.63 -10.99 20.45
N VAL A 478 -15.47 -11.63 19.28
CA VAL A 478 -16.61 -12.24 18.57
C VAL A 478 -16.39 -13.68 18.11
N ALA A 479 -15.20 -14.29 18.28
CA ALA A 479 -14.94 -15.65 17.78
C ALA A 479 -15.95 -16.68 18.29
N SER A 480 -16.13 -16.79 19.61
CA SER A 480 -17.08 -17.75 20.23
C SER A 480 -18.51 -17.52 19.73
N VAL A 481 -18.92 -16.25 19.63
CA VAL A 481 -20.28 -15.88 19.20
C VAL A 481 -20.51 -16.30 17.74
N ILE A 482 -19.55 -16.04 16.86
CA ILE A 482 -19.59 -16.48 15.47
C ILE A 482 -19.59 -18.00 15.40
N ASP A 483 -18.72 -18.68 16.15
CA ASP A 483 -18.57 -20.14 16.11
C ASP A 483 -19.84 -20.88 16.55
N GLU A 484 -20.52 -20.38 17.57
CA GLU A 484 -21.75 -20.97 18.10
C GLU A 484 -22.99 -20.71 17.23
N ALA A 485 -23.07 -19.54 16.58
CA ALA A 485 -24.21 -19.18 15.74
C ALA A 485 -24.33 -20.08 14.50
N GLN A 486 -25.54 -20.57 14.20
CA GLN A 486 -25.81 -21.39 13.01
C GLN A 486 -26.31 -20.58 11.82
N THR A 487 -26.80 -19.37 12.06
CA THR A 487 -27.31 -18.44 11.03
C THR A 487 -26.85 -17.01 11.35
N ALA A 488 -26.86 -16.12 10.36
CA ALA A 488 -26.59 -14.70 10.60
C ALA A 488 -27.64 -14.10 11.55
N GLY A 489 -28.90 -14.50 11.46
CA GLY A 489 -29.95 -14.07 12.41
C GLY A 489 -29.59 -14.39 13.87
N GLU A 490 -29.12 -15.61 14.15
CA GLU A 490 -28.68 -16.00 15.50
C GLU A 490 -27.43 -15.21 15.94
N LEU A 491 -26.50 -14.94 15.03
CA LEU A 491 -25.34 -14.09 15.31
C LEU A 491 -25.79 -12.68 15.73
N LEU A 492 -26.71 -12.06 14.98
CA LEU A 492 -27.20 -10.71 15.27
C LEU A 492 -27.94 -10.65 16.61
N ASP A 493 -28.82 -11.63 16.90
CA ASP A 493 -29.53 -11.72 18.18
C ASP A 493 -28.53 -11.81 19.36
N ARG A 494 -27.45 -12.59 19.22
CA ARG A 494 -26.40 -12.73 20.24
C ARG A 494 -25.55 -11.47 20.40
N LEU A 495 -25.36 -10.69 19.33
CA LEU A 495 -24.67 -9.39 19.36
C LEU A 495 -25.57 -8.23 19.80
N GLY A 496 -26.87 -8.50 20.00
CA GLY A 496 -27.86 -7.48 20.37
C GLY A 496 -28.13 -6.47 19.26
N GLN A 497 -28.09 -6.91 17.99
CA GLN A 497 -28.30 -6.09 16.79
C GLN A 497 -29.71 -6.24 16.20
#